data_AF-A0A955IDJ2-F1
#
_entry.id   AF-A0A955IDJ2-F1
#
_cell.length_a   1.000
_cell.length_b   1.000
_cell.length_c   1.000
_cell.angle_alpha   90.00
_cell.angle_beta   90.00
_cell.angle_gamma   90.00
#
_symmetry.space_group_name_H-M   'P 1'
#
loop_
_entity.id
_entity.type
_entity.pdbx_description
1 polymer ?
#
loop_
_entity_poly.entity_id
_entity_poly.type
_entity_poly.pdbx_seq_one_letter_code
_entity_poly.pdbx_strand_id
1 'polypeptide(L)'
;GPSSLASDFSRARRQQEVIEALKDRALAQDMSIADRASTYWKLVQNFIDNIDTNIGFEDILAGLSHLEKASKDPIKVVLDPNFGGINKFIVTDSSSGAYYIKPKDPTYAKIHDELDNIWENAELYKESPGILVINRGKTYLPTNHPVKLAEKEIPFTSFFNYKNEFNKADFVGVKIVDFTDGQMPETLKMLKNEIPGSEVADYIDLGLTRSKDEEDFVILVGLTISVTPSTKLTTQ
;
A
#
# COMPACT_ATOMS: atom_id res chain seq x y z
N GLY A 1 26.35 9.45 3.74
CA GLY A 1 25.61 8.48 4.58
C GLY A 1 26.10 7.09 4.24
N PRO A 2 26.06 6.12 5.17
CA PRO A 2 26.48 4.76 4.85
C PRO A 2 25.64 4.25 3.68
N SER A 3 26.29 3.57 2.74
CA SER A 3 25.74 3.20 1.44
C SER A 3 24.41 2.45 1.57
N SER A 4 23.43 2.81 0.73
CA SER A 4 22.10 2.18 0.67
C SER A 4 22.14 0.67 0.41
N LEU A 5 23.28 0.14 -0.04
CA LEU A 5 23.52 -1.26 -0.35
C LEU A 5 24.03 -2.11 0.84
N ALA A 6 24.45 -1.48 1.95
CA ALA A 6 25.05 -2.18 3.11
C ALA A 6 24.32 -1.93 4.45
N SER A 7 23.14 -1.29 4.42
CA SER A 7 22.34 -1.06 5.61
C SER A 7 21.72 -2.35 6.16
N ASP A 8 21.50 -2.44 7.47
CA ASP A 8 20.77 -3.54 8.10
C ASP A 8 19.33 -3.69 7.57
N PHE A 9 18.73 -2.62 7.03
CA PHE A 9 17.44 -2.71 6.33
C PHE A 9 17.55 -3.50 5.02
N SER A 10 18.64 -3.34 4.27
CA SER A 10 18.91 -4.12 3.06
C SER A 10 19.26 -5.58 3.40
N ARG A 11 19.78 -5.84 4.61
CA ARG A 11 19.92 -7.19 5.16
C ARG A 11 18.58 -7.80 5.50
N ALA A 12 17.67 -7.05 6.14
CA ALA A 12 16.32 -7.51 6.47
C ALA A 12 15.51 -7.89 5.22
N ARG A 13 15.58 -7.09 4.15
CA ARG A 13 14.94 -7.44 2.85
C ARG A 13 15.47 -8.75 2.27
N ARG A 14 16.79 -8.96 2.28
CA ARG A 14 17.38 -10.23 1.84
C ARG A 14 16.99 -11.41 2.73
N GLN A 15 16.79 -11.19 4.03
CA GLN A 15 16.26 -12.23 4.92
C GLN A 15 14.83 -12.62 4.55
N GLN A 16 14.00 -11.66 4.11
CA GLN A 16 12.66 -11.95 3.60
C GLN A 16 12.69 -12.80 2.32
N GLU A 17 13.62 -12.53 1.40
CA GLU A 17 13.83 -13.35 0.18
C GLU A 17 14.23 -14.80 0.52
N VAL A 18 15.09 -14.99 1.53
CA VAL A 18 15.47 -16.33 1.99
C VAL A 18 14.27 -17.06 2.62
N ILE A 19 13.48 -16.38 3.45
CA ILE A 19 12.26 -16.93 4.05
C ILE A 19 11.26 -17.31 2.97
N GLU A 20 11.12 -16.48 1.94
CA GLU A 20 10.25 -16.73 0.79
C GLU A 20 10.70 -17.95 -0.01
N ALA A 21 11.99 -18.09 -0.31
CA ALA A 21 12.50 -19.27 -1.00
C ALA A 21 12.28 -20.57 -0.19
N LEU A 22 12.43 -20.51 1.14
CA LEU A 22 12.12 -21.64 2.03
C LEU A 22 10.62 -21.96 2.00
N LYS A 23 9.76 -20.93 2.10
CA LYS A 23 8.31 -21.03 1.99
C LYS A 23 7.91 -21.68 0.66
N ASP A 24 8.41 -21.17 -0.47
CA ASP A 24 8.08 -21.69 -1.81
C ASP A 24 8.53 -23.14 -1.97
N ARG A 25 9.73 -23.48 -1.49
CA ARG A 25 10.24 -24.85 -1.51
C ARG A 25 9.36 -25.80 -0.69
N ALA A 26 8.90 -25.33 0.46
CA ALA A 26 8.09 -26.12 1.37
C ALA A 26 6.61 -26.18 0.95
N LEU A 27 6.14 -25.21 0.15
CA LEU A 27 4.81 -25.14 -0.46
C LEU A 27 4.72 -25.72 -1.88
N ALA A 28 5.81 -26.28 -2.41
CA ALA A 28 5.88 -26.74 -3.79
C ALA A 28 4.70 -27.68 -4.12
N GLN A 29 3.94 -27.30 -5.16
CA GLN A 29 2.60 -27.84 -5.44
C GLN A 29 2.62 -29.27 -6.00
N ASP A 30 3.79 -29.76 -6.36
CA ASP A 30 4.03 -31.11 -6.89
C ASP A 30 4.09 -32.20 -5.81
N MET A 31 4.03 -31.83 -4.52
CA MET A 31 3.98 -32.76 -3.40
C MET A 31 2.57 -32.91 -2.82
N SER A 32 2.18 -34.14 -2.46
CA SER A 32 0.96 -34.41 -1.68
C SER A 32 1.06 -33.80 -0.28
N ILE A 33 -0.07 -33.55 0.40
CA ILE A 33 -0.09 -33.06 1.79
C ILE A 33 0.73 -33.98 2.71
N ALA A 34 0.64 -35.29 2.51
CA ALA A 34 1.39 -36.28 3.28
C ALA A 34 2.91 -36.17 3.05
N ASP A 35 3.34 -35.94 1.80
CA ASP A 35 4.75 -35.76 1.46
C ASP A 35 5.30 -34.43 2.00
N ARG A 36 4.48 -33.37 1.97
CA ARG A 36 4.81 -32.08 2.61
C ARG A 36 4.98 -32.26 4.11
N ALA A 37 4.01 -32.86 4.80
CA ALA A 37 4.08 -33.11 6.23
C ALA A 37 5.31 -33.94 6.62
N SER A 38 5.62 -34.99 5.86
CA SER A 38 6.83 -35.81 6.05
C SER A 38 8.13 -35.01 5.86
N THR A 39 8.18 -34.14 4.85
CA THR A 39 9.33 -33.27 4.58
C THR A 39 9.51 -32.23 5.69
N TYR A 40 8.44 -31.56 6.09
CA TYR A 40 8.45 -30.60 7.21
C TYR A 40 8.86 -31.27 8.51
N TRP A 41 8.34 -32.46 8.81
CA TRP A 41 8.70 -33.18 10.02
C TRP A 41 10.18 -33.53 10.07
N LYS A 42 10.77 -33.96 8.94
CA LYS A 42 12.22 -34.18 8.85
C LYS A 42 13.03 -32.90 9.08
N LEU A 43 12.57 -31.77 8.55
CA LEU A 43 13.21 -30.47 8.80
C LEU A 43 13.15 -30.13 10.29
N VAL A 44 11.96 -30.22 10.90
CA VAL A 44 11.77 -29.98 12.34
C VAL A 44 12.69 -30.87 13.16
N GLN A 45 12.72 -32.19 12.92
CA GLN A 45 13.61 -33.09 13.65
C GLN A 45 15.09 -32.73 13.51
N ASN A 46 15.53 -32.28 12.33
CA ASN A 46 16.92 -31.87 12.12
C ASN A 46 17.26 -30.52 12.78
N PHE A 47 16.27 -29.66 12.96
CA PHE A 47 16.47 -28.30 13.45
C PHE A 47 16.08 -28.10 14.92
N ILE A 48 15.20 -28.92 15.48
CA ILE A 48 14.64 -28.71 16.83
C ILE A 48 15.70 -28.78 17.93
N ASP A 49 16.75 -29.58 17.73
CA ASP A 49 17.90 -29.63 18.63
C ASP A 49 18.77 -28.36 18.58
N ASN A 50 18.59 -27.52 17.55
CA ASN A 50 19.36 -26.31 17.28
C ASN A 50 18.51 -25.03 17.22
N ILE A 51 17.19 -25.13 17.37
CA ILE A 51 16.24 -24.03 17.31
C ILE A 51 15.37 -24.07 18.56
N ASP A 52 15.39 -22.97 19.31
CA ASP A 52 14.46 -22.76 20.41
C ASP A 52 13.10 -22.29 19.86
N THR A 53 12.06 -23.08 20.09
CA THR A 53 10.70 -22.79 19.61
C THR A 53 9.65 -23.35 20.57
N ASN A 54 8.54 -22.62 20.72
CA ASN A 54 7.35 -23.05 21.43
C ASN A 54 6.28 -23.65 20.50
N ILE A 55 6.59 -23.81 19.21
CA ILE A 55 5.66 -24.35 18.21
C ILE A 55 5.67 -25.87 18.30
N GLY A 56 4.53 -26.46 18.63
CA GLY A 56 4.36 -27.92 18.70
C GLY A 56 4.17 -28.55 17.32
N PHE A 57 4.32 -29.87 17.23
CA PHE A 57 4.05 -30.62 16.00
C PHE A 57 2.59 -30.44 15.53
N GLU A 58 1.64 -30.39 16.47
CA GLU A 58 0.23 -30.18 16.17
C GLU A 58 -0.03 -28.79 15.55
N ASP A 59 0.64 -27.75 16.04
CA ASP A 59 0.56 -26.39 15.48
C ASP A 59 1.09 -26.35 14.05
N ILE A 60 2.16 -27.10 13.77
CA ILE A 60 2.72 -27.24 12.42
C ILE A 60 1.71 -27.92 11.50
N LEU A 61 1.12 -29.05 11.92
CA LEU A 61 0.11 -29.75 11.12
C LEU A 61 -1.13 -28.87 10.87
N ALA A 62 -1.60 -28.15 11.89
CA ALA A 62 -2.68 -27.19 11.76
C ALA A 62 -2.31 -26.10 10.75
N GLY A 63 -1.11 -25.52 10.85
CA GLY A 63 -0.56 -24.55 9.90
C GLY A 63 -0.57 -25.09 8.47
N LEU A 64 -0.02 -26.30 8.24
CA LEU A 64 -0.01 -26.95 6.91
C LEU A 64 -1.40 -27.09 6.30
N SER A 65 -2.42 -27.40 7.11
CA SER A 65 -3.81 -27.53 6.63
C SER A 65 -4.41 -26.20 6.13
N HIS A 66 -3.89 -25.08 6.64
CA HIS A 66 -4.28 -23.74 6.21
C HIS A 66 -3.43 -23.20 5.07
N LEU A 67 -2.26 -23.80 4.79
CA LEU A 67 -1.34 -23.32 3.75
C LEU A 67 -1.92 -23.40 2.34
N GLU A 68 -2.85 -24.31 2.06
CA GLU A 68 -3.55 -24.33 0.76
C GLU A 68 -4.43 -23.10 0.53
N LYS A 69 -4.90 -22.48 1.62
CA LYS A 69 -5.72 -21.27 1.61
C LYS A 69 -4.90 -20.00 1.84
N ALA A 70 -3.63 -20.14 2.24
CA ALA A 70 -2.77 -19.00 2.52
C ALA A 70 -2.38 -18.29 1.21
N SER A 71 -2.28 -16.96 1.28
CA SER A 71 -1.76 -16.18 0.16
C SER A 71 -0.32 -16.62 -0.13
N LYS A 72 -0.02 -16.90 -1.40
CA LYS A 72 1.33 -17.26 -1.84
C LYS A 72 2.27 -16.07 -1.89
N ASP A 73 1.72 -14.85 -1.92
CA ASP A 73 2.48 -13.61 -2.01
C ASP A 73 2.13 -12.73 -0.79
N PRO A 74 2.81 -12.92 0.35
CA PRO A 74 2.59 -12.12 1.55
C PRO A 74 3.20 -10.73 1.40
N ILE A 75 2.60 -9.74 2.07
CA ILE A 75 3.17 -8.40 2.15
C ILE A 75 4.48 -8.44 2.92
N LYS A 76 5.51 -7.81 2.36
CA LYS A 76 6.85 -7.73 2.94
C LYS A 76 7.04 -6.35 3.55
N VAL A 77 7.12 -6.29 4.87
CA VAL A 77 7.27 -5.04 5.62
C VAL A 77 8.62 -5.01 6.31
N VAL A 78 9.36 -3.91 6.17
CA VAL A 78 10.58 -3.65 6.93
C VAL A 78 10.40 -2.36 7.71
N LEU A 79 10.65 -2.43 9.02
CA LEU A 79 10.64 -1.29 9.91
C LEU A 79 11.91 -0.46 9.71
N ASP A 80 11.93 0.34 8.63
CA ASP A 80 13.01 1.27 8.31
C ASP A 80 12.54 2.73 8.42
N PRO A 81 13.44 3.72 8.22
CA PRO A 81 13.04 5.12 8.25
C PRO A 81 12.04 5.51 7.17
N ASN A 82 11.74 4.70 6.16
CA ASN A 82 10.69 4.96 5.18
C ASN A 82 9.35 4.31 5.57
N PHE A 83 9.31 3.50 6.64
CA PHE A 83 8.10 2.85 7.13
C PHE A 83 7.01 3.87 7.45
N GLY A 84 5.87 3.77 6.75
CA GLY A 84 4.75 4.71 6.82
C GLY A 84 5.04 6.11 6.27
N GLY A 85 6.22 6.34 5.69
CA GLY A 85 6.71 7.64 5.22
C GLY A 85 8.08 8.01 5.78
N ILE A 86 8.82 8.87 5.07
CA ILE A 86 10.20 9.24 5.41
C ILE A 86 10.28 9.84 6.82
N ASN A 87 11.07 9.18 7.68
CA ASN A 87 11.29 9.43 9.09
C ASN A 87 10.00 9.62 9.88
N LYS A 88 8.86 9.03 9.47
CA LYS A 88 7.56 9.30 10.11
C LYS A 88 7.49 8.67 11.51
N PHE A 89 7.87 7.40 11.63
CA PHE A 89 7.79 6.63 12.88
C PHE A 89 9.15 6.22 13.43
N ILE A 90 10.12 5.96 12.55
CA ILE A 90 11.46 5.49 12.89
C ILE A 90 12.47 6.51 12.39
N VAL A 91 13.48 6.81 13.20
CA VAL A 91 14.56 7.74 12.84
C VAL A 91 15.93 7.15 13.15
N THR A 92 16.91 7.65 12.42
CA THR A 92 18.32 7.34 12.66
C THR A 92 18.95 8.47 13.47
N ASP A 93 19.64 8.13 14.54
CA ASP A 93 20.36 9.06 15.40
C ASP A 93 21.84 8.70 15.42
N SER A 94 22.70 9.70 15.22
CA SER A 94 24.15 9.57 15.30
C SER A 94 24.78 10.62 16.23
N SER A 95 23.96 11.34 17.00
CA SER A 95 24.40 12.48 17.82
C SER A 95 25.37 12.10 18.93
N SER A 96 25.33 10.85 19.42
CA SER A 96 26.22 10.33 20.46
C SER A 96 27.47 9.62 19.89
N GLY A 97 27.78 9.81 18.61
CA GLY A 97 28.95 9.20 17.94
C GLY A 97 28.76 7.74 17.50
N ALA A 98 27.64 7.11 17.83
CA ALA A 98 27.25 5.79 17.35
C ALA A 98 25.90 5.89 16.63
N TYR A 99 25.69 5.03 15.63
CA TYR A 99 24.48 5.01 14.81
C TYR A 99 23.41 4.13 15.47
N TYR A 100 22.29 4.73 15.83
CA TYR A 100 21.15 4.04 16.43
C TYR A 100 19.90 4.27 15.59
N ILE A 101 19.05 3.26 15.56
CA ILE A 101 17.70 3.35 15.04
C ILE A 101 16.79 3.43 16.26
N LYS A 102 15.91 4.44 16.30
CA LYS A 102 14.98 4.61 17.41
C LYS A 102 13.58 4.94 16.91
N PRO A 103 12.53 4.46 17.59
CA PRO A 103 11.19 4.95 17.35
C PRO A 103 11.11 6.42 17.76
N LYS A 104 10.25 7.20 17.08
CA LYS A 104 9.88 8.55 17.53
C LYS A 104 8.97 8.51 18.75
N ASP A 105 8.16 7.47 18.85
CA ASP A 105 7.23 7.23 19.95
C ASP A 105 7.72 6.02 20.77
N PRO A 106 8.15 6.20 22.03
CA PRO A 106 8.68 5.11 22.85
C PRO A 106 7.60 4.08 23.25
N THR A 107 6.31 4.40 23.08
CA THR A 107 5.21 3.46 23.34
C THR A 107 4.97 2.51 22.16
N TYR A 108 5.56 2.79 21.00
CA TYR A 108 5.34 2.08 19.74
C TYR A 108 3.89 2.12 19.22
N ALA A 109 2.98 2.88 19.83
CA ALA A 109 1.56 2.91 19.47
C ALA A 109 1.35 3.19 17.98
N LYS A 110 2.00 4.21 17.44
CA LYS A 110 1.90 4.56 16.01
C LYS A 110 2.47 3.51 15.06
N ILE A 111 3.44 2.70 15.53
CA ILE A 111 3.97 1.59 14.74
C ILE A 111 2.95 0.46 14.72
N HIS A 112 2.29 0.19 15.84
CA HIS A 112 1.18 -0.76 15.92
C HIS A 112 0.00 -0.34 15.05
N ASP A 113 -0.45 0.92 15.14
CA ASP A 113 -1.54 1.44 14.31
C ASP A 113 -1.24 1.27 12.81
N GLU A 114 0.00 1.53 12.38
CA GLU A 114 0.40 1.33 10.98
C GLU A 114 0.45 -0.15 10.58
N LEU A 115 0.90 -1.04 11.47
CA LEU A 115 0.88 -2.48 11.22
C LEU A 115 -0.55 -3.02 11.14
N ASP A 116 -1.45 -2.53 12.00
CA ASP A 116 -2.88 -2.86 11.97
C ASP A 116 -3.51 -2.36 10.66
N ASN A 117 -3.18 -1.15 10.22
CA ASN A 117 -3.61 -0.63 8.92
C ASN A 117 -3.13 -1.51 7.76
N ILE A 118 -1.88 -1.99 7.78
CA ILE A 118 -1.34 -2.92 6.78
C ILE A 118 -2.12 -4.23 6.81
N TRP A 119 -2.43 -4.74 8.00
CA TRP A 119 -3.15 -5.99 8.17
C TRP A 119 -4.59 -5.91 7.66
N GLU A 120 -5.31 -4.85 8.04
CA GLU A 120 -6.71 -4.63 7.66
C GLU A 120 -6.88 -4.33 6.16
N ASN A 121 -5.86 -3.74 5.54
CA ASN A 121 -5.88 -3.32 4.13
C ASN A 121 -4.88 -4.10 3.27
N ALA A 122 -4.59 -5.35 3.63
CA ALA A 122 -3.50 -6.13 3.05
C ALA A 122 -3.51 -6.18 1.51
N GLU A 123 -4.65 -6.50 0.89
CA GLU A 123 -4.74 -6.60 -0.57
C GLU A 123 -4.46 -5.26 -1.26
N LEU A 124 -4.86 -4.15 -0.64
CA LEU A 124 -4.59 -2.80 -1.14
C LEU A 124 -3.08 -2.46 -1.04
N TYR A 125 -2.40 -2.90 0.02
CA TYR A 125 -0.94 -2.77 0.16
C TYR A 125 -0.17 -3.59 -0.87
N LYS A 126 -0.73 -4.72 -1.35
CA LYS A 126 -0.08 -5.53 -2.41
C LYS A 126 -0.16 -4.86 -3.77
N GLU A 127 -1.28 -4.19 -4.07
CA GLU A 127 -1.45 -3.48 -5.34
C GLU A 127 -0.47 -2.30 -5.46
N SER A 128 -0.13 -1.62 -4.35
CA SER A 128 0.86 -0.54 -4.28
C SER A 128 0.75 0.49 -5.43
N PRO A 129 -0.42 1.12 -5.63
CA PRO A 129 -0.73 1.88 -6.84
C PRO A 129 0.04 3.20 -6.93
N GLY A 130 0.50 3.54 -8.13
CA GLY A 130 0.91 4.90 -8.51
C GLY A 130 -0.30 5.76 -8.89
N ILE A 131 -0.54 6.88 -8.20
CA ILE A 131 -1.74 7.71 -8.41
C ILE A 131 -1.37 9.13 -8.84
N LEU A 132 -1.75 9.52 -10.05
CA LEU A 132 -1.58 10.90 -10.54
C LEU A 132 -2.90 11.66 -10.47
N VAL A 133 -2.92 12.74 -9.69
CA VAL A 133 -4.04 13.69 -9.67
C VAL A 133 -3.74 14.83 -10.64
N ILE A 134 -4.60 14.98 -11.65
CA ILE A 134 -4.55 16.09 -12.60
C ILE A 134 -5.73 17.01 -12.34
N ASN A 135 -5.45 18.18 -11.78
CA ASN A 135 -6.43 19.23 -11.58
C ASN A 135 -6.57 20.09 -12.84
N ARG A 136 -7.70 19.95 -13.54
CA ARG A 136 -8.05 20.75 -14.73
C ARG A 136 -8.98 21.93 -14.44
N GLY A 137 -9.34 22.12 -13.17
CA GLY A 137 -10.21 23.19 -12.70
C GLY A 137 -9.61 24.60 -12.87
N LYS A 138 -10.26 25.60 -12.26
CA LYS A 138 -9.82 27.01 -12.37
C LYS A 138 -8.78 27.42 -11.33
N THR A 139 -8.73 26.69 -10.21
CA THR A 139 -7.89 27.02 -9.04
C THR A 139 -7.32 25.74 -8.45
N TYR A 140 -6.34 25.87 -7.56
CA TYR A 140 -5.83 24.74 -6.78
C TYR A 140 -6.94 24.06 -5.98
N LEU A 141 -6.85 22.75 -5.81
CA LEU A 141 -7.79 22.00 -5.01
C LEU A 141 -7.74 22.50 -3.56
N PRO A 142 -8.87 22.92 -2.97
CA PRO A 142 -8.89 23.29 -1.57
C PRO A 142 -8.64 22.06 -0.69
N THR A 143 -8.17 22.28 0.54
CA THR A 143 -7.80 21.20 1.48
C THR A 143 -8.96 20.30 1.90
N ASN A 144 -10.20 20.77 1.73
CA ASN A 144 -11.43 20.03 1.99
C ASN A 144 -12.04 19.39 0.73
N HIS A 145 -11.34 19.43 -0.41
CA HIS A 145 -11.79 18.75 -1.62
C HIS A 145 -11.76 17.22 -1.40
N PRO A 146 -12.75 16.45 -1.88
CA PRO A 146 -12.79 14.99 -1.67
C PRO A 146 -11.49 14.27 -2.01
N VAL A 147 -10.86 14.59 -3.15
CA VAL A 147 -9.54 14.02 -3.54
C VAL A 147 -8.43 14.32 -2.53
N LYS A 148 -8.44 15.53 -1.92
CA LYS A 148 -7.45 15.93 -0.91
C LYS A 148 -7.72 15.34 0.47
N LEU A 149 -8.97 14.99 0.75
CA LEU A 149 -9.35 14.24 1.95
C LEU A 149 -8.99 12.76 1.78
N ALA A 150 -9.32 12.18 0.63
CA ALA A 150 -8.93 10.81 0.26
C ALA A 150 -7.42 10.58 0.42
N GLU A 151 -6.57 11.49 -0.07
CA GLU A 151 -5.11 11.42 0.12
C GLU A 151 -4.67 11.24 1.59
N LYS A 152 -5.44 11.76 2.56
CA LYS A 152 -5.11 11.67 4.00
C LYS A 152 -5.60 10.39 4.65
N GLU A 153 -6.76 9.90 4.20
CA GLU A 153 -7.38 8.69 4.73
C GLU A 153 -6.79 7.43 4.07
N ILE A 154 -6.17 7.59 2.90
CA ILE A 154 -5.50 6.50 2.20
C ILE A 154 -4.21 6.12 2.94
N PRO A 155 -4.04 4.84 3.31
CA PRO A 155 -2.88 4.38 4.06
C PRO A 155 -1.53 4.54 3.31
N PHE A 156 -1.57 4.77 1.99
CA PHE A 156 -0.39 5.04 1.16
C PHE A 156 -0.23 6.55 0.92
N THR A 157 0.62 7.20 1.72
CA THR A 157 0.94 8.62 1.49
C THR A 157 1.96 8.86 0.36
N SER A 158 2.64 7.83 -0.15
CA SER A 158 3.86 8.02 -0.95
C SER A 158 3.68 8.17 -2.45
N PHE A 159 2.46 8.11 -3.01
CA PHE A 159 2.29 8.01 -4.46
C PHE A 159 1.24 8.92 -5.09
N PHE A 160 0.64 9.84 -4.33
CA PHE A 160 -0.18 10.91 -4.90
C PHE A 160 0.70 12.00 -5.52
N ASN A 161 0.88 11.93 -6.84
CA ASN A 161 1.50 13.01 -7.59
C ASN A 161 0.44 14.03 -8.03
N TYR A 162 0.74 15.32 -7.89
CA TYR A 162 -0.20 16.38 -8.27
C TYR A 162 0.33 17.16 -9.46
N LYS A 163 -0.53 17.28 -10.49
CA LYS A 163 -0.32 18.13 -11.64
C LYS A 163 -1.48 19.10 -11.77
N ASN A 164 -1.19 20.37 -12.06
CA ASN A 164 -2.23 21.36 -12.36
C ASN A 164 -2.19 21.70 -13.84
N GLU A 165 -3.32 21.52 -14.50
CA GLU A 165 -3.58 21.84 -15.90
C GLU A 165 -4.78 22.79 -15.99
N PHE A 166 -4.66 23.94 -15.33
CA PHE A 166 -5.78 24.85 -15.14
C PHE A 166 -6.47 25.24 -16.44
N ASN A 167 -7.79 25.45 -16.35
CA ASN A 167 -8.66 25.88 -17.46
C ASN A 167 -8.71 24.90 -18.64
N LYS A 168 -8.41 23.61 -18.41
CA LYS A 168 -8.54 22.55 -19.42
C LYS A 168 -9.71 21.59 -19.15
N ALA A 169 -10.52 21.85 -18.13
CA ALA A 169 -11.66 21.02 -17.82
C ALA A 169 -12.81 21.28 -18.80
N ASP A 170 -13.24 20.23 -19.47
CA ASP A 170 -14.42 20.12 -20.33
C ASP A 170 -15.57 19.32 -19.68
N PHE A 171 -15.36 18.86 -18.45
CA PHE A 171 -16.34 18.12 -17.65
C PHE A 171 -16.49 18.69 -16.24
N VAL A 172 -17.57 18.29 -15.57
CA VAL A 172 -17.88 18.64 -14.17
C VAL A 172 -17.62 17.42 -13.29
N GLY A 173 -17.07 17.64 -12.10
CA GLY A 173 -16.85 16.57 -11.12
C GLY A 173 -15.47 15.92 -11.19
N VAL A 174 -15.36 14.67 -10.76
CA VAL A 174 -14.11 13.91 -10.68
C VAL A 174 -14.23 12.65 -11.52
N LYS A 175 -13.21 12.35 -12.35
CA LYS A 175 -13.11 11.10 -13.09
C LYS A 175 -11.90 10.31 -12.61
N ILE A 176 -12.08 9.01 -12.43
CA ILE A 176 -11.01 8.04 -12.13
C ILE A 176 -10.76 7.25 -13.41
N VAL A 177 -9.49 7.18 -13.81
CA VAL A 177 -9.02 6.43 -14.96
C VAL A 177 -8.08 5.35 -14.44
N ASP A 178 -8.36 4.12 -14.83
CA ASP A 178 -7.57 2.93 -14.49
C ASP A 178 -6.72 2.53 -15.70
N PHE A 179 -5.39 2.65 -15.57
CA PHE A 179 -4.43 2.22 -16.60
C PHE A 179 -3.94 0.79 -16.39
N THR A 180 -4.42 0.10 -15.36
CA THR A 180 -4.07 -1.29 -15.04
C THR A 180 -5.00 -2.29 -15.72
N ASP A 181 -6.01 -1.81 -16.44
CA ASP A 181 -7.06 -2.62 -17.06
C ASP A 181 -7.74 -3.57 -16.02
N GLY A 182 -7.98 -3.05 -14.81
CA GLY A 182 -8.65 -3.78 -13.74
C GLY A 182 -7.76 -4.75 -12.95
N GLN A 183 -6.44 -4.69 -13.10
CA GLN A 183 -5.50 -5.51 -12.32
C GLN A 183 -5.35 -5.04 -10.86
N MET A 184 -5.83 -3.83 -10.53
CA MET A 184 -5.84 -3.27 -9.17
C MET A 184 -7.28 -2.98 -8.66
N PRO A 185 -8.13 -4.01 -8.48
CA PRO A 185 -9.53 -3.85 -8.14
C PRO A 185 -9.77 -3.25 -6.75
N GLU A 186 -8.94 -3.52 -5.75
CA GLU A 186 -9.12 -2.97 -4.40
C GLU A 186 -8.80 -1.48 -4.36
N THR A 187 -7.80 -1.03 -5.13
CA THR A 187 -7.47 0.39 -5.31
C THR A 187 -8.62 1.13 -5.96
N LEU A 188 -9.17 0.61 -7.06
CA LEU A 188 -10.30 1.25 -7.72
C LEU A 188 -11.52 1.34 -6.79
N LYS A 189 -11.80 0.28 -6.04
CA LYS A 189 -12.90 0.24 -5.07
C LYS A 189 -12.69 1.25 -3.94
N MET A 190 -11.48 1.33 -3.40
CA MET A 190 -11.12 2.31 -2.38
C MET A 190 -11.30 3.74 -2.93
N LEU A 191 -10.76 4.06 -4.11
CA LEU A 191 -10.85 5.40 -4.67
C LEU A 191 -12.30 5.86 -4.90
N LYS A 192 -13.19 4.95 -5.31
CA LYS A 192 -14.63 5.22 -5.44
C LYS A 192 -15.31 5.52 -4.11
N ASN A 193 -14.89 4.83 -3.04
CA ASN A 193 -15.46 5.02 -1.71
C ASN A 193 -15.00 6.35 -1.10
N GLU A 194 -13.71 6.67 -1.23
CA GLU A 194 -13.10 7.88 -0.66
C GLU A 194 -13.42 9.16 -1.46
N ILE A 195 -13.78 9.02 -2.74
CA ILE A 195 -14.11 10.14 -3.63
C ILE A 195 -15.56 9.99 -4.10
N PRO A 196 -16.56 10.25 -3.23
CA PRO A 196 -17.95 10.06 -3.56
C PRO A 196 -18.37 10.93 -4.75
N GLY A 197 -19.08 10.33 -5.71
CA GLY A 197 -19.51 10.99 -6.94
C GLY A 197 -18.45 11.00 -8.04
N SER A 198 -17.31 10.31 -7.86
CA SER A 198 -16.37 10.06 -8.95
C SER A 198 -16.94 9.09 -9.98
N GLU A 199 -16.69 9.34 -11.26
CA GLU A 199 -17.03 8.43 -12.37
C GLU A 199 -15.78 7.69 -12.85
N VAL A 200 -15.90 6.40 -13.18
CA VAL A 200 -14.82 5.71 -13.89
C VAL A 200 -14.93 6.04 -15.37
N ALA A 201 -13.83 6.44 -15.96
CA ALA A 201 -13.75 6.78 -17.37
C ALA A 201 -12.63 5.99 -18.05
N ASP A 202 -12.85 5.64 -19.32
CA ASP A 202 -11.84 5.04 -20.16
C ASP A 202 -10.81 6.11 -20.59
N TYR A 203 -9.53 5.75 -20.58
CA TYR A 203 -8.46 6.65 -21.00
C TYR A 203 -8.58 7.01 -22.49
N ILE A 204 -9.10 6.10 -23.32
CA ILE A 204 -9.32 6.29 -24.76
C ILE A 204 -10.33 7.41 -24.99
N ASP A 205 -11.45 7.37 -24.28
CA ASP A 205 -12.52 8.38 -24.40
C ASP A 205 -12.07 9.78 -24.00
N LEU A 206 -11.05 9.85 -23.14
CA LEU A 206 -10.48 11.10 -22.63
C LEU A 206 -9.24 11.56 -23.40
N GLY A 207 -8.82 10.80 -24.43
CA GLY A 207 -7.59 11.06 -25.18
C GLY A 207 -6.35 11.08 -24.30
N LEU A 208 -6.36 10.32 -23.20
CA LEU A 208 -5.25 10.23 -22.26
C LEU A 208 -4.31 9.10 -22.67
N THR A 209 -3.02 9.36 -22.52
CA THR A 209 -1.97 8.36 -22.61
C THR A 209 -1.24 8.32 -21.29
N ARG A 210 -0.87 7.11 -20.83
CA ARG A 210 -0.04 6.92 -19.64
C ARG A 210 1.22 7.79 -19.74
N SER A 211 1.54 8.51 -18.68
CA SER A 211 2.71 9.37 -18.66
C SER A 211 4.00 8.56 -18.57
N LYS A 212 5.15 9.24 -18.58
CA LYS A 212 6.46 8.59 -18.39
C LYS A 212 6.67 8.07 -16.97
N ASP A 213 5.86 8.55 -16.02
CA ASP A 213 5.95 8.15 -14.62
C ASP A 213 5.14 6.86 -14.35
N GLU A 214 4.58 6.24 -15.41
CA GLU A 214 3.88 4.96 -15.39
C GLU A 214 2.84 4.88 -14.26
N GLU A 215 2.03 5.91 -14.08
CA GLU A 215 0.94 5.88 -13.10
C GLU A 215 -0.08 4.77 -13.40
N ASP A 216 -0.57 4.11 -12.36
CA ASP A 216 -1.60 3.06 -12.44
C ASP A 216 -3.00 3.66 -12.48
N PHE A 217 -3.21 4.77 -11.77
CA PHE A 217 -4.48 5.50 -11.76
C PHE A 217 -4.27 6.98 -12.04
N VAL A 218 -5.18 7.58 -12.81
CA VAL A 218 -5.31 9.03 -12.93
C VAL A 218 -6.63 9.50 -12.37
N ILE A 219 -6.56 10.48 -11.47
CA ILE A 219 -7.72 11.20 -10.96
C ILE A 219 -7.78 12.56 -11.65
N LEU A 220 -8.73 12.73 -12.57
CA LEU A 220 -8.99 13.99 -13.24
C LEU A 220 -10.01 14.80 -12.45
N VAL A 221 -9.62 16.00 -12.03
CA VAL A 221 -10.55 16.93 -11.37
C VAL A 221 -10.99 18.00 -12.36
N GLY A 222 -12.29 18.04 -12.63
CA GLY A 222 -12.94 18.96 -13.55
C GLY A 222 -13.43 20.24 -12.89
N LEU A 223 -14.47 20.84 -13.47
CA LEU A 223 -15.13 22.03 -12.93
C LEU A 223 -15.95 21.66 -11.68
N THR A 224 -15.98 22.56 -10.70
CA THR A 224 -16.86 22.45 -9.54
C THR A 224 -18.23 23.07 -9.84
N ILE A 225 -19.30 22.43 -9.39
CA ILE A 225 -20.64 23.01 -9.44
C ILE A 225 -20.69 24.12 -8.39
N SER A 226 -20.66 25.38 -8.80
CA SER A 226 -21.05 26.47 -7.91
C SER A 226 -22.56 26.46 -7.79
N VAL A 227 -23.09 25.87 -6.72
CA VAL A 227 -24.51 26.04 -6.39
C VAL A 227 -24.66 27.48 -5.88
N THR A 228 -25.03 28.41 -6.77
CA THR A 228 -25.44 29.75 -6.34
C THR A 228 -26.71 29.58 -5.51
N PRO A 229 -26.78 30.06 -4.25
CA PRO A 229 -28.02 30.03 -3.50
C PRO A 229 -29.03 30.90 -4.25
N SER A 230 -30.09 30.30 -4.79
CA SER A 230 -31.21 31.05 -5.35
C SER A 230 -31.85 31.84 -4.21
N THR A 231 -31.64 33.16 -4.22
CA THR A 231 -32.38 34.10 -3.38
C THR A 231 -33.85 33.98 -3.76
N LYS A 232 -34.66 33.37 -2.88
CA LYS A 232 -36.11 33.48 -2.97
C LYS A 232 -36.46 34.96 -3.01
N LEU A 233 -37.06 35.39 -4.11
CA LEU A 233 -37.76 36.67 -4.24
C LEU A 233 -38.86 36.71 -3.18
N THR A 234 -38.63 37.43 -2.09
CA THR A 234 -39.70 37.86 -1.19
C THR A 234 -40.51 38.90 -1.94
N THR A 235 -41.67 38.51 -2.46
CA THR A 235 -42.66 39.45 -2.99
C THR A 235 -43.29 40.18 -1.79
N GLN A 236 -43.37 41.51 -1.89
CA GLN A 236 -43.96 42.41 -0.91
C GLN A 236 -45.47 42.17 -0.73
#